data_AF-A0A7Y3LJX0-F1
#
_entry.id   AF-A0A7Y3LJX0-F1
#
_cell.length_a   1.000
_cell.length_b   1.000
_cell.length_c   1.000
_cell.angle_alpha   90.00
_cell.angle_beta   90.00
_cell.angle_gamma   90.00
#
_symmetry.space_group_name_H-M   'P 1'
#
loop_
_entity.id
_entity.type
_entity.pdbx_description
1 polymer ?
#
loop_
_entity_poly.entity_id
_entity_poly.type
_entity_poly.pdbx_seq_one_letter_code
_entity_poly.pdbx_strand_id
1 'polypeptide(L)'
;RDDDWMDYQVFLYDRWGSGLYGSAAIAGARPGAPIATSWAVMNYLGVEGYCELMKSVMEVTGKFKDLVSTIEGIDLVGNPIGPVIALKSDVIDLYGVGEAMEKKGWHLNLNTSPKGLHLMFSPIHSKVIDKLCADFEEAITNHEKPTTDVIRYS
;
A
#
# COMPACT_ATOMS: atom_id res chain seq x y z
N ARG A 1 -24.67 6.65 -6.62
CA ARG A 1 -24.10 6.44 -7.97
C ARG A 1 -25.29 6.56 -8.88
N ASP A 2 -25.27 7.51 -9.79
CA ASP A 2 -26.34 7.66 -10.76
C ASP A 2 -26.02 6.76 -11.95
N ASP A 3 -27.04 6.13 -12.51
CA ASP A 3 -26.87 5.10 -13.54
C ASP A 3 -26.32 5.67 -14.86
N ASP A 4 -26.41 6.99 -15.06
CA ASP A 4 -25.99 7.72 -16.26
C ASP A 4 -24.50 8.13 -16.25
N TRP A 5 -23.77 7.98 -15.14
CA TRP A 5 -22.35 8.36 -15.08
C TRP A 5 -21.47 7.57 -16.06
N MET A 6 -21.88 6.34 -16.40
CA MET A 6 -21.17 5.50 -17.35
C MET A 6 -21.15 6.12 -18.76
N ASP A 7 -22.17 6.89 -19.12
CA ASP A 7 -22.30 7.50 -20.45
C ASP A 7 -21.19 8.53 -20.71
N TYR A 8 -20.65 9.15 -19.66
CA TYR A 8 -19.53 10.08 -19.75
C TYR A 8 -18.17 9.39 -19.85
N GLN A 9 -18.08 8.09 -19.54
CA GLN A 9 -16.84 7.30 -19.64
C GLN A 9 -16.71 6.59 -20.99
N VAL A 10 -17.83 6.21 -21.60
CA VAL A 10 -17.83 5.48 -22.88
C VAL A 10 -17.40 6.41 -24.01
N PHE A 11 -16.40 6.00 -24.78
CA PHE A 11 -16.06 6.64 -26.04
C PHE A 11 -16.91 6.03 -27.15
N LEU A 12 -17.66 6.86 -27.88
CA LEU A 12 -18.39 6.48 -29.09
C LEU A 12 -17.98 7.40 -30.24
N TYR A 13 -17.69 6.80 -31.40
CA TYR A 13 -17.34 7.54 -32.60
C TYR A 13 -17.96 6.88 -33.83
N ASP A 14 -18.92 7.58 -34.44
CA ASP A 14 -19.74 7.12 -35.56
C ASP A 14 -19.26 7.65 -36.93
N ARG A 15 -18.28 8.56 -36.94
CA ARG A 15 -17.72 9.18 -38.17
C ARG A 15 -16.46 8.49 -38.69
N TRP A 16 -16.18 7.27 -38.24
CA TRP A 16 -15.06 6.49 -38.75
C TRP A 16 -15.44 5.80 -40.05
N GLY A 17 -14.58 5.85 -41.07
CA GLY A 17 -14.82 5.21 -42.35
C GLY A 17 -14.98 3.68 -42.29
N SER A 18 -14.62 3.07 -41.16
CA SER A 18 -14.79 1.63 -40.89
C SER A 18 -16.05 1.29 -40.07
N GLY A 19 -16.91 2.28 -39.79
CA GLY A 19 -18.16 2.11 -39.06
C GLY A 19 -18.11 2.60 -37.60
N LEU A 20 -19.19 2.36 -36.86
CA LEU A 20 -19.31 2.75 -35.46
C LEU A 20 -18.22 2.08 -34.62
N TYR A 21 -17.47 2.90 -33.88
CA TYR A 21 -16.50 2.44 -32.90
C TYR A 21 -16.95 2.82 -31.49
N GLY A 22 -16.79 1.90 -30.55
CA GLY A 22 -17.11 2.12 -29.14
C GLY A 22 -16.10 1.46 -28.21
N SER A 23 -15.77 2.15 -27.10
CA SER A 23 -14.95 1.59 -26.03
C SER A 23 -15.43 2.05 -24.67
N ALA A 24 -15.55 1.12 -23.72
CA ALA A 24 -15.96 1.40 -22.34
C ALA A 24 -14.82 1.89 -21.44
N ALA A 25 -13.58 1.89 -21.95
CA ALA A 25 -12.37 2.32 -21.26
C ALA A 25 -11.34 2.87 -22.27
N ILE A 26 -10.15 3.26 -21.79
CA ILE A 26 -9.09 3.86 -22.62
C ILE A 26 -8.65 2.93 -23.77
N ALA A 27 -8.46 1.63 -23.48
CA ALA A 27 -7.97 0.67 -24.46
C ALA A 27 -9.11 0.02 -25.26
N GLY A 28 -8.93 -0.10 -26.58
CA GLY A 28 -9.80 -0.89 -27.45
C GLY A 28 -9.57 -2.39 -27.27
N ALA A 29 -8.50 -2.92 -27.85
CA ALA A 29 -8.08 -4.31 -27.61
C ALA A 29 -7.51 -4.45 -26.18
N ARG A 30 -7.93 -5.49 -25.45
CA ARG A 30 -7.53 -5.72 -24.05
C ARG A 30 -7.11 -7.18 -23.86
N PRO A 31 -6.10 -7.47 -23.03
CA PRO A 31 -5.74 -8.85 -22.70
C PRO A 31 -6.86 -9.50 -21.87
N GLY A 32 -7.40 -10.61 -22.35
CA GLY A 32 -8.46 -11.34 -21.63
C GLY A 32 -7.97 -12.09 -20.39
N ALA A 33 -6.68 -12.46 -20.34
CA ALA A 33 -6.14 -13.28 -19.26
C ALA A 33 -6.27 -12.63 -17.87
N PRO A 34 -5.87 -11.36 -17.63
CA PRO A 34 -6.10 -10.70 -16.34
C PRO A 34 -7.56 -10.68 -15.91
N ILE A 35 -8.50 -10.48 -16.85
CA ILE A 35 -9.95 -10.45 -16.57
C ILE A 35 -10.41 -11.84 -16.08
N ALA A 36 -10.02 -12.90 -16.78
CA ALA A 36 -10.34 -14.27 -16.40
C ALA A 36 -9.70 -14.66 -15.06
N THR A 37 -8.45 -14.23 -14.82
CA THR A 37 -7.77 -14.48 -13.54
C THR A 37 -8.45 -13.75 -12.38
N SER A 38 -8.83 -12.49 -12.54
CA SER A 38 -9.59 -11.76 -11.51
C SER A 38 -10.91 -12.46 -11.20
N TRP A 39 -11.66 -12.87 -12.22
CA TRP A 39 -12.89 -13.64 -12.03
C TRP A 39 -12.64 -14.96 -11.28
N ALA A 40 -11.61 -15.71 -11.66
CA ALA A 40 -11.26 -16.97 -11.02
C ALA A 40 -10.89 -16.77 -9.54
N VAL A 41 -10.09 -15.75 -9.21
CA VAL A 41 -9.71 -15.44 -7.82
C VAL A 41 -10.93 -15.03 -7.00
N MET A 42 -11.82 -14.20 -7.54
CA MET A 42 -13.04 -13.78 -6.85
C MET A 42 -13.94 -14.98 -6.51
N ASN A 43 -14.10 -15.92 -7.45
CA ASN A 43 -14.90 -17.13 -7.23
C ASN A 43 -14.20 -18.12 -6.28
N TYR A 44 -12.88 -18.25 -6.38
CA TYR A 44 -12.10 -19.13 -5.52
C TYR A 44 -12.11 -18.68 -4.06
N LEU A 45 -11.89 -17.39 -3.81
CA LEU A 45 -11.87 -16.84 -2.45
C LEU A 45 -13.28 -16.71 -1.87
N GLY A 46 -14.25 -16.29 -2.69
CA GLY A 46 -15.56 -15.90 -2.18
C GLY A 46 -15.48 -14.78 -1.12
N VAL A 47 -16.60 -14.50 -0.47
CA VAL A 47 -16.65 -13.46 0.58
C VAL A 47 -15.84 -13.89 1.80
N GLU A 48 -15.92 -15.16 2.15
CA GLU A 48 -15.29 -15.76 3.33
C GLU A 48 -13.76 -15.69 3.22
N GLY A 49 -13.18 -16.09 2.08
CA GLY A 49 -11.74 -16.04 1.87
C GLY A 49 -11.19 -14.62 1.89
N TYR A 50 -11.91 -13.64 1.31
CA TYR A 50 -11.52 -12.23 1.44
C TYR A 50 -11.59 -11.74 2.89
N CYS A 51 -12.62 -12.14 3.65
CA CYS A 51 -12.73 -11.81 5.08
C CYS A 51 -11.59 -12.40 5.90
N GLU A 52 -11.20 -13.65 5.65
CA GLU A 52 -10.09 -14.32 6.33
C GLU A 52 -8.75 -13.66 6.03
N LEU A 53 -8.48 -13.34 4.77
CA LEU A 53 -7.28 -12.60 4.38
C LEU A 53 -7.24 -11.23 5.06
N MET A 54 -8.34 -10.50 5.08
CA MET A 54 -8.40 -9.19 5.72
C MET A 54 -8.17 -9.28 7.24
N LYS A 55 -8.73 -10.28 7.92
CA LYS A 55 -8.47 -10.52 9.36
C LYS A 55 -6.98 -10.70 9.62
N SER A 56 -6.31 -11.56 8.85
CA SER A 56 -4.86 -11.79 8.98
C SER A 56 -4.05 -10.51 8.75
N VAL A 57 -4.44 -9.69 7.76
CA VAL A 57 -3.77 -8.40 7.52
C VAL A 57 -4.00 -7.42 8.68
N MET A 58 -5.19 -7.38 9.26
CA MET A 58 -5.47 -6.50 10.39
C MET A 58 -4.75 -6.92 11.66
N GLU A 59 -4.56 -8.23 11.89
CA GLU A 59 -3.75 -8.73 13.02
C GLU A 59 -2.29 -8.26 12.93
N VAL A 60 -1.66 -8.38 11.76
CA VAL A 60 -0.27 -7.92 11.59
C VAL A 60 -0.15 -6.41 11.63
N THR A 61 -1.13 -5.69 11.07
CA THR A 61 -1.19 -4.23 11.15
C THR A 61 -1.33 -3.79 12.61
N GLY A 62 -2.18 -4.47 13.38
CA GLY A 62 -2.37 -4.27 14.81
C GLY A 62 -1.07 -4.44 15.58
N LYS A 63 -0.38 -5.58 15.40
CA LYS A 63 0.94 -5.82 16.03
C LYS A 63 1.94 -4.70 15.79
N PHE A 64 2.04 -4.20 14.56
CA PHE A 64 2.97 -3.11 14.27
C PHE A 64 2.51 -1.78 14.87
N LYS A 65 1.20 -1.49 14.88
CA LYS A 65 0.64 -0.31 15.57
C LYS A 65 0.91 -0.36 17.07
N ASP A 66 0.77 -1.53 17.68
CA ASP A 66 1.05 -1.74 19.10
C ASP A 66 2.51 -1.45 19.40
N LEU A 67 3.44 -1.94 18.56
CA LEU A 67 4.85 -1.59 18.66
C LEU A 67 5.08 -0.07 18.55
N VAL A 68 4.55 0.58 17.51
CA VAL A 68 4.75 2.02 17.32
C VAL A 68 4.24 2.81 18.53
N SER A 69 3.16 2.36 19.17
CA SER A 69 2.62 3.02 20.37
C SER A 69 3.53 2.98 21.60
N THR A 70 4.54 2.10 21.62
CA THR A 70 5.54 2.04 22.70
C THR A 70 6.76 2.92 22.45
N ILE A 71 6.90 3.48 21.24
CA ILE A 71 8.08 4.25 20.83
C ILE A 71 7.81 5.75 21.03
N GLU A 72 8.46 6.34 22.02
CA GLU A 72 8.37 7.78 22.27
C GLU A 72 8.90 8.58 21.08
N GLY A 73 8.15 9.60 20.66
CA GLY A 73 8.53 10.50 19.58
C GLY A 73 8.08 10.07 18.18
N ILE A 74 7.45 8.90 18.00
CA ILE A 74 6.84 8.51 16.72
C ILE A 74 5.32 8.47 16.88
N ASP A 75 4.63 9.15 15.98
CA ASP A 75 3.17 9.16 15.92
C ASP A 75 2.66 8.50 14.64
N LEU A 76 1.49 7.88 14.74
CA LEU A 76 0.68 7.56 13.56
C LEU A 76 0.12 8.84 12.94
N VAL A 77 0.08 8.89 11.61
CA VAL A 77 -0.65 9.94 10.88
C VAL A 77 -2.13 9.61 10.87
N GLY A 78 -2.91 10.33 11.69
CA GLY A 78 -4.36 10.14 11.81
C GLY A 78 -4.74 8.86 12.56
N ASN A 79 -5.89 8.27 12.21
CA ASN A 79 -6.37 7.03 12.80
C ASN A 79 -6.64 5.97 11.71
N PRO A 80 -5.60 5.29 11.20
CA PRO A 80 -5.75 4.33 10.11
C PRO A 80 -6.54 3.10 10.57
N ILE A 81 -7.64 2.83 9.84
CA ILE A 81 -8.53 1.67 10.03
C ILE A 81 -8.17 0.47 9.13
N GLY A 82 -7.27 0.69 8.17
CA GLY A 82 -6.88 -0.30 7.17
C GLY A 82 -5.40 -0.70 7.27
N PRO A 83 -4.88 -1.40 6.26
CA PRO A 83 -3.56 -2.03 6.30
C PRO A 83 -2.42 -1.09 5.90
N VAL A 84 -2.74 0.15 5.53
CA VAL A 84 -1.75 1.19 5.23
C VAL A 84 -1.66 2.11 6.43
N ILE A 85 -0.45 2.22 6.98
CA ILE A 85 -0.16 3.12 8.09
C ILE A 85 0.97 4.06 7.69
N ALA A 86 0.90 5.29 8.18
CA ALA A 86 1.96 6.27 8.02
C ALA A 86 2.43 6.73 9.40
N LEU A 87 3.73 6.96 9.51
CA LEU A 87 4.45 7.42 10.69
C LEU A 87 4.98 8.83 10.45
N LYS A 88 4.96 9.65 11.49
CA LYS A 88 5.61 10.97 11.52
C LYS A 88 6.38 11.11 12.83
N SER A 89 7.37 11.99 12.84
CA SER A 89 8.12 12.34 14.04
C SER A 89 8.72 13.73 13.88
N ASP A 90 8.72 14.49 14.96
CA ASP A 90 9.42 15.78 15.04
C ASP A 90 10.81 15.65 15.70
N VAL A 91 11.16 14.46 16.22
CA VAL A 91 12.36 14.23 17.03
C VAL A 91 13.25 13.09 16.51
N ILE A 92 12.68 12.13 15.80
CA ILE A 92 13.38 10.99 15.18
C ILE A 92 13.42 11.20 13.67
N ASP A 93 14.60 11.04 13.06
CA ASP A 93 14.75 11.16 11.61
C ASP A 93 14.28 9.87 10.93
N LEU A 94 12.98 9.83 10.61
CA LEU A 94 12.35 8.68 9.97
C LEU A 94 12.92 8.34 8.58
N TYR A 95 13.64 9.24 7.92
CA TYR A 95 14.34 8.90 6.67
C TYR A 95 15.60 8.10 6.97
N GLY A 96 16.35 8.49 8.01
CA GLY A 96 17.48 7.70 8.52
C GLY A 96 17.05 6.30 8.97
N VAL A 97 15.88 6.20 9.62
CA VAL A 97 15.26 4.91 9.95
C VAL A 97 14.96 4.11 8.69
N GLY A 98 14.38 4.74 7.66
CA GLY A 98 14.11 4.11 6.37
C GLY A 98 15.37 3.51 5.74
N GLU A 99 16.48 4.24 5.71
CA GLU A 99 17.77 3.74 5.19
C GLU A 99 18.35 2.61 6.06
N ALA A 100 18.21 2.69 7.39
CA ALA A 100 18.63 1.62 8.29
C ALA A 100 17.84 0.33 8.08
N MET A 101 16.53 0.45 7.81
CA MET A 101 15.66 -0.65 7.42
C MET A 101 16.04 -1.23 6.06
N GLU A 102 16.39 -0.37 5.09
CA GLU A 102 16.83 -0.79 3.75
C GLU A 102 18.13 -1.62 3.81
N LYS A 103 19.09 -1.24 4.66
CA LYS A 103 20.31 -2.03 4.90
C LYS A 103 20.01 -3.45 5.41
N LYS A 104 18.83 -3.68 6.00
CA LYS A 104 18.33 -4.98 6.46
C LYS A 104 17.43 -5.69 5.43
N GLY A 105 17.21 -5.08 4.26
CA GLY A 105 16.38 -5.61 3.17
C GLY A 105 14.91 -5.19 3.22
N TRP A 106 14.55 -4.22 4.07
CA TRP A 106 13.20 -3.68 4.16
C TRP A 106 13.09 -2.37 3.38
N HIS A 107 12.31 -2.38 2.30
CA HIS A 107 12.06 -1.18 1.49
C HIS A 107 10.77 -0.51 1.95
N LEU A 108 10.90 0.45 2.87
CA LEU A 108 9.77 1.23 3.38
C LEU A 108 9.57 2.49 2.52
N ASN A 109 8.33 2.93 2.34
CA ASN A 109 8.05 4.12 1.55
C ASN A 109 8.30 5.39 2.37
N LEU A 110 8.95 6.39 1.77
CA LEU A 110 9.14 7.70 2.38
C LEU A 110 7.96 8.64 2.05
N ASN A 111 7.50 9.41 3.04
CA ASN A 111 6.51 10.47 2.88
C ASN A 111 7.17 11.86 2.93
N THR A 112 6.69 12.80 2.12
CA THR A 112 7.13 14.22 2.15
C THR A 112 6.33 15.09 3.11
N SER A 113 5.01 14.86 3.20
CA SER A 113 4.10 15.74 3.94
C SER A 113 3.00 14.92 4.62
N PRO A 114 3.12 14.66 5.94
CA PRO A 114 4.28 14.96 6.80
C PRO A 114 5.53 14.16 6.41
N LYS A 115 6.72 14.67 6.75
CA LYS A 115 7.98 13.92 6.58
C LYS A 115 7.92 12.66 7.44
N GLY A 116 8.13 11.49 6.84
CA GLY A 116 8.05 10.23 7.58
C GLY A 116 8.09 8.98 6.72
N LEU A 117 7.49 7.90 7.23
CA LEU A 117 7.43 6.59 6.57
C LEU A 117 5.98 6.16 6.36
N HIS A 118 5.71 5.33 5.36
CA HIS A 118 4.50 4.52 5.34
C HIS A 118 4.78 3.07 4.96
N LEU A 119 3.94 2.19 5.50
CA LEU A 119 3.96 0.76 5.27
C LEU A 119 2.58 0.31 4.79
N MET A 120 2.57 -0.63 3.85
CA MET A 120 1.36 -1.32 3.40
C MET A 120 1.49 -2.80 3.74
N PHE A 121 0.64 -3.26 4.67
CA PHE A 121 0.58 -4.66 5.02
C PHE A 121 -0.27 -5.45 4.02
N SER A 122 0.09 -6.72 3.90
CA SER A 122 -0.54 -7.72 3.03
C SER A 122 -0.42 -9.09 3.70
N PRO A 123 -1.18 -10.12 3.27
CA PRO A 123 -1.27 -11.38 4.00
C PRO A 123 0.09 -12.06 4.24
N ILE A 124 1.07 -11.85 3.35
CA ILE A 124 2.41 -12.44 3.48
C ILE A 124 3.19 -11.93 4.70
N HIS A 125 2.88 -10.72 5.19
CA HIS A 125 3.56 -10.11 6.32
C HIS A 125 3.33 -10.88 7.63
N SER A 126 2.28 -11.70 7.73
CA SER A 126 2.07 -12.61 8.86
C SER A 126 3.26 -13.53 9.15
N LYS A 127 4.05 -13.85 8.12
CA LYS A 127 5.21 -14.73 8.24
C LYS A 127 6.47 -14.02 8.75
N VAL A 128 6.48 -12.69 8.71
CA VAL A 128 7.70 -11.89 8.95
C VAL A 128 7.47 -10.71 9.89
N ILE A 129 6.25 -10.54 10.43
CA ILE A 129 5.88 -9.39 11.26
C ILE A 129 6.76 -9.24 12.49
N ASP A 130 7.06 -10.33 13.19
CA ASP A 130 7.88 -10.26 14.40
C ASP A 130 9.33 -9.84 14.09
N LYS A 131 9.87 -10.30 12.94
CA LYS A 131 11.18 -9.85 12.43
C LYS A 131 11.16 -8.39 12.00
N LEU A 132 10.11 -7.96 11.29
CA LEU A 132 9.93 -6.57 10.89
C LEU A 132 9.90 -5.65 12.11
N CYS A 133 9.15 -6.02 13.14
CA CYS A 133 9.08 -5.27 14.40
C CYS A 133 10.45 -5.15 15.07
N ALA A 134 11.16 -6.26 15.25
CA ALA A 134 12.49 -6.26 15.88
C ALA A 134 13.52 -5.44 15.09
N ASP A 135 13.54 -5.58 13.75
CA ASP A 135 14.44 -4.81 12.89
C ASP A 135 14.08 -3.31 12.93
N PHE A 136 12.78 -2.96 13.04
CA PHE A 136 12.31 -1.58 13.15
C PHE A 136 12.74 -0.95 14.47
N GLU A 137 12.58 -1.63 15.61
CA GLU A 137 13.08 -1.16 16.93
C GLU A 137 14.59 -0.91 16.92
N GLU A 138 15.35 -1.84 16.32
CA GLU A 138 16.79 -1.69 16.17
C GLU A 138 17.14 -0.50 15.26
N ALA A 139 16.39 -0.29 14.18
CA ALA A 139 16.57 0.86 13.28
C ALA A 139 16.25 2.19 13.99
N ILE A 140 15.21 2.25 14.82
CA ILE A 140 14.94 3.44 15.65
C ILE A 140 16.13 3.75 16.55
N THR A 141 16.74 2.74 17.15
CA THR A 141 17.86 2.94 18.08
C THR A 141 19.15 3.34 17.38
N ASN A 142 19.43 2.75 16.21
CA ASN A 142 20.74 2.82 15.56
C ASN A 142 20.77 3.63 14.24
N HIS A 143 19.68 4.30 13.86
CA HIS A 143 19.65 5.08 12.63
C HIS A 143 20.71 6.19 12.63
N GLU A 144 21.33 6.37 11.48
CA GLU A 144 22.20 7.51 11.18
C GLU A 144 21.38 8.59 10.47
N LYS A 145 21.98 9.77 10.27
CA LYS A 145 21.37 10.77 9.37
C LYS A 145 21.24 10.18 7.97
N PRO A 146 20.12 10.43 7.26
CA PRO A 146 19.94 9.92 5.92
C PRO A 146 21.04 10.44 4.99
N THR A 147 21.55 9.56 4.13
CA THR A 147 22.52 9.91 3.10
C THR A 147 21.92 10.78 2.00
N THR A 148 20.60 10.73 1.81
CA THR A 148 19.87 11.59 0.89
C THR A 148 18.43 11.87 1.35
N ASP A 149 17.95 13.09 1.10
CA ASP A 149 16.52 13.44 1.24
C ASP A 149 15.72 13.18 -0.06
N VAL A 150 16.35 12.61 -1.09
CA VAL A 150 15.69 12.29 -2.36
C VAL A 150 14.82 11.05 -2.19
N ILE A 151 13.52 11.23 -2.30
CA ILE A 151 12.56 10.13 -2.24
C ILE A 151 12.66 9.30 -3.51
N ARG A 152 12.94 8.02 -3.31
CA ARG A 152 12.89 7.01 -4.36
C ARG A 152 11.67 6.13 -4.11
N TYR A 153 10.85 5.95 -5.14
CA TYR A 153 9.88 4.87 -5.15
C TYR A 153 10.69 3.60 -5.44
N SER A 154 10.82 2.72 -4.43
CA SER A 154 11.38 1.38 -4.62
C SER A 154 10.35 0.46 -5.26
#